data_AF-A0AAJ2UE93-F1
#
_entry.id   AF-A0AAJ2UE93-F1
#
_cell.length_a   1.000
_cell.length_b   1.000
_cell.length_c   1.000
_cell.angle_alpha   90.00
_cell.angle_beta   90.00
_cell.angle_gamma   90.00
#
_symmetry.space_group_name_H-M   'P 1'
#
loop_
_entity.id
_entity.type
_entity.pdbx_description
1 polymer ?
#
loop_
_entity_poly.entity_id
_entity_poly.type
_entity_poly.pdbx_seq_one_letter_code
_entity_poly.pdbx_strand_id
1 'polypeptide(L)' 'KEALEYLTELGEKNSLRYSIQLLAPANEFAKENKSEKIKKEHVMYVEKLFVDINKSVKYLKELETKFIE' A
#
# COMPACT_ATOMS: atom_id res chain seq x y z
N LYS A 1 6.00 0.48 -16.95
CA LYS A 1 4.56 0.81 -17.10
C LYS A 1 3.74 0.10 -16.05
N GLU A 2 4.00 -1.19 -15.82
CA GLU A 2 3.35 -2.01 -14.78
C GLU A 2 3.23 -1.39 -13.37
N ALA A 3 4.26 -0.67 -12.89
CA ALA A 3 4.19 -0.01 -11.59
C ALA A 3 3.12 1.10 -11.54
N LEU A 4 2.97 1.85 -12.63
CA LEU A 4 1.99 2.93 -12.74
C LEU A 4 0.58 2.34 -12.86
N GLU A 5 0.41 1.31 -13.69
CA GLU A 5 -0.86 0.58 -13.82
C GLU A 5 -1.31 0.01 -12.47
N TYR A 6 -0.39 -0.60 -11.71
CA TYR A 6 -0.70 -1.12 -10.38
C TYR A 6 -1.08 -0.03 -9.38
N LEU A 7 -0.38 1.11 -9.38
CA LEU A 7 -0.75 2.27 -8.56
C LEU A 7 -2.13 2.84 -8.93
N THR A 8 -2.48 2.83 -10.22
CA THR A 8 -3.82 3.22 -10.70
C THR A 8 -4.89 2.25 -10.17
N GLU A 9 -4.67 0.94 -10.28
CA GLU A 9 -5.58 -0.07 -9.73
C GLU A 9 -5.78 0.10 -8.21
N LEU A 10 -4.71 0.38 -7.46
CA LEU A 10 -4.80 0.66 -6.02
C LEU A 10 -5.56 1.96 -5.72
N GLY A 11 -5.51 2.92 -6.64
CA GLY A 11 -6.19 4.19 -6.53
C GLY A 11 -7.69 4.06 -6.76
N GLU A 12 -8.08 3.22 -7.72
CA GLU A 12 -9.47 2.83 -7.99
C GLU A 12 -10.07 2.00 -6.86
N LYS A 13 -9.32 1.02 -6.33
CA LYS A 13 -9.79 0.13 -5.25
C LYS A 13 -9.90 0.84 -3.90
N ASN A 14 -9.03 1.81 -3.64
CA ASN A 14 -8.95 2.51 -2.35
C ASN A 14 -9.20 4.01 -2.56
N SER A 15 -8.13 4.79 -2.72
CA SER A 15 -8.21 6.22 -3.03
C SER A 15 -6.96 6.70 -3.74
N LEU A 16 -7.07 7.76 -4.54
CA LEU A 16 -5.91 8.41 -5.16
C LEU A 16 -4.88 8.86 -4.11
N ARG A 17 -5.32 9.31 -2.94
CA ARG A 17 -4.45 9.70 -1.82
C ARG A 17 -3.58 8.53 -1.37
N TYR A 18 -4.16 7.34 -1.21
CA TYR A 18 -3.44 6.15 -0.82
C TYR A 18 -2.36 5.77 -1.84
N SER A 19 -2.69 5.75 -3.14
CA SER A 19 -1.69 5.48 -4.18
C SER A 19 -0.53 6.48 -4.19
N ILE A 20 -0.82 7.77 -3.99
CA ILE A 20 0.23 8.81 -3.89
C ILE A 20 1.10 8.58 -2.65
N GLN A 21 0.51 8.20 -1.51
CA GLN A 21 1.25 7.92 -0.28
C GLN A 21 2.21 6.74 -0.43
N LEU A 22 1.90 5.76 -1.28
CA LEU A 22 2.79 4.61 -1.55
C LEU A 22 4.01 4.97 -2.40
N LEU A 23 4.01 6.09 -3.13
CA LEU A 23 5.14 6.47 -4.00
C LEU A 23 6.43 6.71 -3.22
N ALA A 24 6.36 7.45 -2.11
CA ALA A 24 7.51 7.75 -1.28
C ALA A 24 8.19 6.50 -0.70
N PRO A 25 7.49 5.60 0.03
CA PRO A 25 8.10 4.37 0.53
C PRO A 25 8.51 3.42 -0.60
N ALA A 26 7.77 3.35 -1.72
CA ALA A 26 8.17 2.52 -2.86
C ALA A 26 9.48 3.01 -3.49
N ASN A 27 9.73 4.33 -3.50
CA ASN A 27 10.98 4.91 -3.98
C ASN A 27 12.16 4.61 -3.05
N GLU A 28 11.97 4.72 -1.74
CA GLU A 28 13.04 4.38 -0.78
C GLU A 28 13.38 2.89 -0.85
N PHE A 29 12.37 2.02 -0.94
CA PHE A 29 12.60 0.59 -1.13
C PHE A 29 13.27 0.29 -2.48
N ALA A 30 12.93 1.01 -3.55
CA ALA A 30 13.59 0.87 -4.84
C ALA A 30 15.10 1.20 -4.75
N LYS A 31 15.45 2.29 -4.05
CA LYS A 31 16.85 2.69 -3.82
C LYS A 31 17.62 1.64 -3.01
N GLU A 32 17.01 1.10 -1.96
CA GLU A 32 17.60 0.04 -1.14
C GLU A 32 17.89 -1.22 -1.98
N ASN A 33 17.00 -1.54 -2.92
CA ASN A 33 17.17 -2.63 -3.89
C ASN A 33 18.06 -2.25 -5.09
N LYS A 34 18.80 -1.13 -5.03
CA LYS A 34 19.66 -0.62 -6.11
C LYS A 34 18.93 -0.47 -7.45
N SER A 35 17.64 -0.15 -7.39
CA SER A 35 16.81 0.04 -8.56
C SER A 35 16.65 1.52 -8.90
N GLU A 36 16.98 1.89 -10.13
CA GLU A 36 16.88 3.28 -10.61
C GLU A 36 15.42 3.76 -10.77
N LYS A 37 14.46 2.83 -10.86
CA LYS A 37 13.05 3.13 -11.08
C LYS A 37 12.17 2.28 -10.20
N ILE A 38 11.03 2.83 -9.80
CA ILE A 38 10.00 2.07 -9.10
C ILE A 38 9.44 1.00 -10.04
N LYS A 39 9.54 -0.26 -9.61
CA LYS A 39 8.93 -1.42 -10.25
C LYS A 39 7.67 -1.83 -9.48
N LYS A 40 6.81 -2.63 -10.13
CA LYS A 40 5.58 -3.14 -9.54
C LYS A 40 5.85 -3.88 -8.21
N GLU A 41 6.94 -4.63 -8.17
CA GLU A 41 7.41 -5.39 -7.00
C GLU A 41 7.58 -4.50 -5.76
N HIS A 42 8.16 -3.31 -5.93
CA HIS A 42 8.37 -2.36 -4.84
C HIS A 42 7.03 -1.84 -4.31
N VAL A 43 6.10 -1.53 -5.20
CA VAL A 43 4.75 -1.06 -4.83
C VAL A 43 3.99 -2.16 -4.09
N MET A 44 4.03 -3.40 -4.58
CA MET A 44 3.40 -4.56 -3.93
C MET A 44 3.98 -4.83 -2.54
N TYR A 45 5.28 -4.62 -2.35
CA TYR A 45 5.91 -4.77 -1.04
C TYR A 45 5.41 -3.71 -0.06
N VAL A 46 5.44 -2.43 -0.45
CA VAL A 46 5.00 -1.34 0.45
C VAL A 46 3.50 -1.37 0.71
N GLU A 47 2.68 -1.78 -0.24
CA GLU A 47 1.22 -1.94 -0.04
C GLU A 47 0.91 -2.96 1.07
N LYS A 48 1.74 -3.99 1.24
CA LYS A 48 1.58 -4.96 2.34
C LYS A 48 1.93 -4.36 3.71
N LEU A 49 2.85 -3.41 3.74
CA LEU A 49 3.32 -2.77 4.97
C LEU A 49 2.46 -1.58 5.39
N PHE A 50 1.99 -0.80 4.43
CA PHE A 50 1.19 0.40 4.65
C PHE A 50 -0.27 0.08 4.40
N VAL A 51 -0.95 -0.37 5.46
CA VAL A 51 -2.34 -0.81 5.44
C VAL A 51 -3.28 0.34 5.06
N ASP A 52 -4.14 0.14 4.06
CA ASP A 52 -5.19 1.11 3.73
C ASP A 52 -6.18 1.32 4.90
N ILE A 53 -6.76 2.51 4.98
CA ILE A 53 -7.69 2.97 6.02
C ILE A 53 -8.83 1.96 6.21
N ASN A 54 -9.35 1.39 5.12
CA ASN A 54 -10.43 0.38 5.18
C ASN A 54 -10.03 -0.88 5.94
N LYS A 55 -8.80 -1.37 5.72
CA LYS A 55 -8.28 -2.53 6.45
C LYS A 55 -8.03 -2.20 7.92
N SER A 56 -7.60 -0.97 8.23
CA SER A 56 -7.42 -0.51 9.62
C SER A 56 -8.75 -0.48 10.38
N VAL A 57 -9.81 0.02 9.76
CA VAL A 57 -11.18 0.01 10.35
C VAL A 57 -11.69 -1.42 10.51
N LYS A 58 -11.49 -2.29 9.52
CA LYS A 58 -11.88 -3.70 9.62
C LYS A 58 -11.15 -4.41 10.76
N TYR A 59 -9.84 -4.19 10.88
CA TYR A 59 -9.03 -4.75 11.96
C TYR A 59 -9.51 -4.29 13.35
N LEU A 60 -9.84 -3.00 13.49
CA LEU A 60 -10.45 -2.47 14.72
C LEU A 60 -11.76 -3.17 15.08
N LYS A 61 -12.67 -3.36 14.11
CA LYS A 61 -13.93 -4.10 14.32
C LYS A 61 -13.69 -5.56 14.71
N GLU A 62 -12.72 -6.23 14.10
CA GLU A 62 -12.36 -7.61 14.45
C GLU A 62 -11.78 -7.70 15.87
N LEU A 63 -11.03 -6.70 16.32
CA LEU A 63 -10.56 -6.61 17.70
C LEU A 63 -11.71 -6.34 18.67
N GLU A 64 -12.61 -5.40 18.37
CA GLU A 64 -13.79 -5.11 19.19
C GLU A 64 -14.58 -6.39 19.47
N THR A 65 -14.85 -7.22 18.45
CA THR A 65 -15.55 -8.51 18.64
C THR A 65 -14.79 -9.46 19.57
N LYS A 66 -13.45 -9.50 19.52
CA LYS A 66 -12.62 -10.39 20.35
C LYS A 66 -12.44 -9.91 21.79
N PHE A 67 -12.62 -8.62 22.06
CA PHE A 67 -12.51 -8.04 23.40
C PHE A 67 -13.86 -7.91 24.12
N ILE A 68 -14.97 -8.14 23.41
CA ILE A 68 -16.33 -8.15 23.98
C ILE A 68 -16.74 -9.56 24.47
N GLU A 69 -15.93 -10.60 24.21
CA GLU A 69 -16.01 -11.92 24.86
C GLU A 69 -15.11 -12.00 26.11
#